data_AF-A0A4Q4ZEA1-F1
#
_entry.id   AF-A0A4Q4ZEA1-F1
#
_cell.length_a   1.000
_cell.length_b   1.000
_cell.length_c   1.000
_cell.angle_alpha   90.00
_cell.angle_beta   90.00
_cell.angle_gamma   90.00
#
_symmetry.space_group_name_H-M   'P 1'
#
loop_
_entity.id
_entity.type
_entity.pdbx_description
1 polymer ?
#
loop_
_entity_poly.entity_id
_entity_poly.type
_entity_poly.pdbx_seq_one_letter_code
_entity_poly.pdbx_strand_id
1 'polypeptide(L)'
;MWMEPDPKVAEPDHWLRTASQQKKLDHVLKSVAALPPRLREIFELTPAGGIKKEHHIWHDLQLDIDSLPAGRVVLLGDAAHAMTPFRGGGGHHALIDALKLSKALGRLHADDDGKDIDAVRGSIAEYNAEVLKRGWKAVQDSR
;
A
#
# COMPACT_ATOMS: atom_id res chain seq x y z
N MET A 1 -7.09 -21.57 -3.34
CA MET A 1 -6.59 -20.19 -3.11
C MET A 1 -5.54 -19.94 -4.18
N TRP A 2 -5.64 -18.86 -4.98
CA TRP A 2 -4.67 -18.57 -6.07
C TRP A 2 -3.48 -17.72 -5.63
N MET A 3 -3.39 -17.42 -4.33
CA MET A 3 -2.19 -16.84 -3.73
C MET A 3 -1.30 -18.00 -3.29
N GLU A 4 -0.12 -18.08 -3.90
CA GLU A 4 0.89 -19.08 -3.59
C GLU A 4 1.95 -18.44 -2.69
N PRO A 5 2.24 -19.01 -1.51
CA PRO A 5 3.35 -18.56 -0.69
C PRO A 5 4.68 -18.77 -1.44
N ASP A 6 5.43 -17.70 -1.63
CA ASP A 6 6.73 -17.73 -2.29
C ASP A 6 7.75 -16.88 -1.51
N PRO A 7 8.51 -17.48 -0.59
CA PRO A 7 9.48 -16.75 0.22
C PRO A 7 10.67 -16.23 -0.60
N LYS A 8 10.82 -16.68 -1.86
CA LYS A 8 11.93 -16.35 -2.74
C LYS A 8 11.55 -15.37 -3.84
N VAL A 9 10.31 -14.86 -3.82
CA VAL A 9 9.79 -13.95 -4.86
C VAL A 9 10.66 -12.70 -5.05
N ALA A 10 11.37 -12.28 -4.00
CA ALA A 10 12.25 -11.13 -4.02
C ALA A 10 13.65 -11.41 -4.59
N GLU A 11 14.07 -12.68 -4.66
CA GLU A 11 15.42 -13.06 -5.11
C GLU A 11 15.70 -12.56 -6.55
N PRO A 12 16.93 -12.07 -6.85
CA PRO A 12 17.23 -11.48 -8.16
C PRO A 12 17.09 -12.43 -9.35
N ASP A 13 17.27 -13.72 -9.13
CA ASP A 13 17.18 -14.80 -10.13
C ASP A 13 15.79 -15.46 -10.19
N HIS A 14 14.83 -14.96 -9.40
CA HIS A 14 13.48 -15.48 -9.36
C HIS A 14 12.83 -15.52 -10.76
N TRP A 15 12.07 -16.58 -11.07
CA TRP A 15 11.58 -16.82 -12.44
C TRP A 15 10.67 -15.70 -12.95
N LEU A 16 9.95 -14.99 -12.07
CA LEU A 16 9.14 -13.83 -12.46
C LEU A 16 9.97 -12.67 -13.03
N ARG A 17 11.27 -12.61 -12.72
CA ARG A 17 12.21 -11.61 -13.26
C ARG A 17 12.82 -12.04 -14.58
N THR A 18 13.07 -13.34 -14.74
CA THR A 18 13.89 -13.88 -15.85
C THR A 18 13.07 -14.52 -16.96
N ALA A 19 11.82 -14.92 -16.69
CA ALA A 19 10.96 -15.58 -17.67
C ALA A 19 10.49 -14.63 -18.77
N SER A 20 10.36 -15.19 -19.99
CA SER A 20 9.69 -14.51 -21.09
C SER A 20 8.22 -14.25 -20.76
N GLN A 21 7.64 -13.24 -21.42
CA GLN A 21 6.20 -12.95 -21.32
C GLN A 21 5.34 -14.18 -21.69
N GLN A 22 5.76 -14.96 -22.70
CA GLN A 22 5.08 -16.21 -23.07
C GLN A 22 5.10 -17.23 -21.93
N LYS A 23 6.26 -17.45 -21.29
CA LYS A 23 6.38 -18.39 -20.18
C LYS A 23 5.52 -17.98 -18.98
N LYS A 24 5.37 -16.67 -18.73
CA LYS A 24 4.44 -16.13 -17.72
C LYS A 24 2.98 -16.38 -18.11
N LEU A 25 2.61 -16.15 -19.37
CA LEU A 25 1.27 -16.43 -19.88
C LEU A 25 0.92 -17.91 -19.78
N ASP A 26 1.81 -18.80 -20.21
CA ASP A 26 1.62 -20.25 -20.14
C ASP A 26 1.39 -20.73 -18.70
N HIS A 27 2.15 -20.18 -17.74
CA HIS A 27 1.97 -20.46 -16.32
C HIS A 27 0.58 -20.02 -15.82
N VAL A 28 0.12 -18.82 -16.19
CA VAL A 28 -1.22 -18.34 -15.81
C VAL A 28 -2.31 -19.19 -16.44
N LEU A 29 -2.24 -19.48 -17.74
CA LEU A 29 -3.22 -20.32 -18.46
C LEU A 29 -3.34 -21.71 -17.84
N LYS A 30 -2.22 -22.30 -17.44
CA LYS A 30 -2.21 -23.57 -16.69
C LYS A 30 -2.92 -23.44 -15.34
N SER A 31 -2.65 -22.36 -14.60
CA SER A 31 -3.19 -22.13 -13.25
C SER A 31 -4.70 -21.88 -13.26
N VAL A 32 -5.23 -21.26 -14.32
CA VAL A 32 -6.66 -20.97 -14.46
C VAL A 32 -7.45 -22.06 -15.19
N ALA A 33 -6.81 -23.15 -15.63
CA ALA A 33 -7.43 -24.15 -16.53
C ALA A 33 -8.74 -24.77 -16.00
N ALA A 34 -8.90 -24.89 -14.68
CA ALA A 34 -10.09 -25.44 -14.03
C ALA A 34 -11.28 -24.45 -13.96
N LEU A 35 -11.08 -23.19 -14.33
CA LEU A 35 -12.15 -22.19 -14.30
C LEU A 35 -13.18 -22.40 -15.42
N PRO A 36 -14.46 -22.00 -15.18
CA PRO A 36 -15.45 -21.91 -16.25
C PRO A 36 -14.94 -21.05 -17.43
N PRO A 37 -15.29 -21.39 -18.68
CA PRO A 37 -14.78 -20.68 -19.87
C PRO A 37 -14.92 -19.15 -19.80
N ARG A 38 -16.06 -18.65 -19.31
CA ARG A 38 -16.31 -17.20 -19.15
C ARG A 38 -15.32 -16.48 -18.23
N LEU A 39 -14.70 -17.19 -17.28
CA LEU A 39 -13.68 -16.62 -16.39
C LEU A 39 -12.25 -16.84 -16.92
N ARG A 40 -12.06 -17.72 -17.93
CA ARG A 40 -10.77 -17.97 -18.60
C ARG A 40 -10.54 -17.05 -19.79
N GLU A 41 -11.61 -16.63 -20.45
CA GLU A 41 -11.59 -15.83 -21.68
C GLU A 41 -10.62 -14.63 -21.61
N ILE A 42 -10.59 -13.89 -20.50
CA ILE A 42 -9.69 -12.74 -20.34
C ILE A 42 -8.20 -13.13 -20.41
N PHE A 43 -7.84 -14.29 -19.88
CA PHE A 43 -6.47 -14.80 -19.92
C PHE A 43 -6.12 -15.32 -21.32
N GLU A 44 -7.05 -16.02 -21.96
CA GLU A 44 -6.89 -16.60 -23.31
C GLU A 44 -6.77 -15.52 -24.40
N LEU A 45 -7.50 -14.41 -24.24
CA LEU A 45 -7.43 -13.26 -25.15
C LEU A 45 -6.23 -12.35 -24.89
N THR A 46 -5.50 -12.52 -23.78
CA THR A 46 -4.33 -11.70 -23.48
C THR A 46 -3.14 -12.20 -24.31
N PRO A 47 -2.63 -11.41 -25.29
CA PRO A 47 -1.45 -11.82 -26.03
C PRO A 47 -0.23 -11.76 -25.12
N ALA A 48 0.81 -12.54 -25.41
CA ALA A 48 2.07 -12.49 -24.65
C ALA A 48 2.64 -11.07 -24.57
N GLY A 49 2.53 -10.26 -25.63
CA GLY A 49 2.95 -8.86 -25.63
C GLY A 49 2.20 -7.96 -24.64
N GLY A 50 1.02 -8.37 -24.17
CA GLY A 50 0.23 -7.68 -23.15
C GLY A 50 0.65 -7.99 -21.71
N ILE A 51 1.43 -9.06 -21.48
CA ILE A 51 1.96 -9.40 -20.15
C ILE A 51 3.07 -8.43 -19.79
N LYS A 52 3.04 -7.81 -18.61
CA LYS A 52 4.12 -6.92 -18.17
C LYS A 52 5.42 -7.70 -17.96
N LYS A 53 6.54 -7.10 -18.39
CA LYS A 53 7.87 -7.69 -18.20
C LYS A 53 8.28 -7.54 -16.76
N GLU A 54 7.94 -6.41 -16.17
CA GLU A 54 8.19 -6.02 -14.81
C GLU A 54 7.48 -6.98 -13.85
N HIS A 55 8.20 -7.43 -12.82
CA HIS A 55 7.62 -8.08 -11.67
C HIS A 55 7.36 -7.00 -10.61
N HIS A 56 6.13 -6.93 -10.10
CA HIS A 56 5.79 -6.02 -9.01
C HIS A 56 5.81 -6.78 -7.69
N ILE A 57 6.63 -6.32 -6.76
CA ILE A 57 6.63 -6.78 -5.38
C ILE A 57 5.98 -5.68 -4.56
N TRP A 58 4.90 -6.02 -3.89
CA TRP A 58 4.22 -5.13 -2.97
C TRP A 58 4.74 -5.40 -1.57
N HIS A 59 5.19 -4.33 -0.91
CA HIS A 59 5.52 -4.36 0.51
C HIS A 59 4.44 -3.61 1.26
N ASP A 60 3.99 -4.17 2.37
CA ASP A 60 3.26 -3.41 3.37
C ASP A 60 4.21 -2.82 4.41
N LEU A 61 3.71 -1.81 5.12
CA LEU A 61 4.42 -1.12 6.18
C LEU A 61 3.50 -0.99 7.38
N GLN A 62 3.91 -1.57 8.50
CA GLN A 62 3.23 -1.43 9.77
C GLN A 62 4.20 -0.77 10.77
N LEU A 63 3.95 0.50 11.06
CA LEU A 63 4.69 1.26 12.06
C LEU A 63 4.09 1.02 13.46
N ASP A 64 4.93 1.08 14.49
CA ASP A 64 4.48 1.01 15.89
C ASP A 64 3.80 2.33 16.29
N ILE A 65 2.84 2.27 17.21
CA ILE A 65 2.01 3.44 17.56
C ILE A 65 2.81 4.61 18.15
N ASP A 66 3.98 4.33 18.72
CA ASP A 66 4.87 5.31 19.33
C ASP A 66 6.12 5.62 18.48
N SER A 67 6.20 5.11 17.24
CA SER A 67 7.43 5.21 16.43
C SER A 67 7.59 6.54 15.69
N LEU A 68 6.53 7.36 15.60
CA LEU A 68 6.57 8.62 14.85
C LEU A 68 6.81 9.81 15.80
N PRO A 69 7.92 10.55 15.64
CA PRO A 69 8.15 11.74 16.43
C PRO A 69 7.10 12.81 16.10
N ALA A 70 6.62 13.50 17.13
CA ALA A 70 5.80 14.68 16.94
C ALA A 70 6.70 15.92 16.71
N GLY A 71 6.42 16.69 15.66
CA GLY A 71 7.21 17.86 15.31
C GLY A 71 6.81 18.43 13.96
N ARG A 72 7.76 19.06 13.26
CA ARG A 72 7.51 19.73 11.97
C ARG A 72 7.61 18.81 10.75
N VAL A 73 7.82 17.53 10.97
CA VAL A 73 7.90 16.49 9.93
C VAL A 73 6.86 15.44 10.25
N VAL A 74 6.05 15.09 9.26
CA VAL A 74 4.93 14.16 9.39
C VAL A 74 4.91 13.20 8.21
N LEU A 75 4.34 12.01 8.41
CA LEU A 75 4.08 11.04 7.34
C LEU A 75 2.57 10.97 7.05
N LEU A 76 2.22 10.63 5.82
CA LEU A 76 0.84 10.37 5.38
C LEU A 76 0.84 9.40 4.19
N GLY A 77 -0.30 8.76 3.95
CA GLY A 77 -0.45 7.78 2.86
C GLY A 77 0.52 6.60 2.99
N ASP A 78 1.01 6.10 1.87
CA ASP A 78 1.91 4.95 1.82
C ASP A 78 3.21 5.16 2.63
N ALA A 79 3.65 6.40 2.85
CA ALA A 79 4.80 6.68 3.70
C ALA A 79 4.55 6.33 5.18
N ALA A 80 3.29 6.32 5.63
CA ALA A 80 2.89 5.97 6.99
C ALA A 80 2.29 4.56 7.12
N HIS A 81 1.59 4.08 6.07
CA HIS A 81 0.80 2.85 6.14
C HIS A 81 0.63 2.16 4.77
N ALA A 82 1.73 2.01 4.02
CA ALA A 82 1.72 1.23 2.78
C ALA A 82 1.02 -0.12 2.99
N MET A 83 0.09 -0.45 2.09
CA MET A 83 -0.74 -1.65 2.18
C MET A 83 -0.70 -2.42 0.86
N THR A 84 -0.91 -3.72 0.94
CA THR A 84 -1.17 -4.54 -0.24
C THR A 84 -2.46 -4.07 -0.94
N PRO A 85 -2.52 -4.10 -2.29
CA PRO A 85 -3.59 -3.44 -3.03
C PRO A 85 -4.92 -4.22 -3.06
N PHE A 86 -5.01 -5.37 -2.38
CA PHE A 86 -6.14 -6.31 -2.51
C PHE A 86 -7.49 -5.72 -2.06
N ARG A 87 -7.48 -4.72 -1.18
CA ARG A 87 -8.68 -3.98 -0.76
C ARG A 87 -8.90 -2.65 -1.48
N GLY A 88 -7.91 -2.18 -2.26
CA GLY A 88 -7.97 -0.89 -2.94
C GLY A 88 -8.10 0.32 -2.00
N GLY A 89 -7.72 0.20 -0.72
CA GLY A 89 -8.00 1.20 0.32
C GLY A 89 -6.97 2.32 0.46
N GLY A 90 -5.77 2.19 -0.13
CA GLY A 90 -4.64 3.08 0.16
C GLY A 90 -4.92 4.56 -0.14
N GLY A 91 -5.43 4.85 -1.34
CA GLY A 91 -5.78 6.22 -1.75
C GLY A 91 -6.86 6.85 -0.86
N HIS A 92 -7.86 6.08 -0.43
CA HIS A 92 -8.87 6.56 0.51
C HIS A 92 -8.27 6.95 1.87
N HIS A 93 -7.36 6.13 2.39
CA HIS A 93 -6.68 6.42 3.66
C HIS A 93 -5.78 7.65 3.56
N ALA A 94 -5.03 7.79 2.46
CA ALA A 94 -4.21 8.97 2.20
C ALA A 94 -5.03 10.27 2.16
N LEU A 95 -6.25 10.23 1.58
CA LEU A 95 -7.15 11.38 1.58
C LEU A 95 -7.64 11.74 3.00
N ILE A 96 -7.96 10.73 3.83
CA ILE A 96 -8.32 10.96 5.24
C ILE A 96 -7.16 11.62 5.98
N ASP A 97 -5.93 11.15 5.79
CA ASP A 97 -4.74 11.74 6.40
C ASP A 97 -4.60 13.21 6.02
N ALA A 98 -4.69 13.52 4.72
CA ALA A 98 -4.58 14.90 4.23
C ALA A 98 -5.65 15.81 4.85
N LEU A 99 -6.90 15.34 4.96
CA LEU A 99 -7.98 16.09 5.60
C LEU A 99 -7.73 16.33 7.10
N LYS A 100 -7.24 15.32 7.81
CA LYS A 100 -6.96 15.42 9.25
C LYS A 100 -5.76 16.30 9.53
N LEU A 101 -4.69 16.16 8.75
CA LEU A 101 -3.52 17.02 8.83
C LEU A 101 -3.88 18.47 8.52
N SER A 102 -4.67 18.71 7.46
CA SER A 102 -5.14 20.06 7.11
C SER A 102 -5.93 20.72 8.25
N LYS A 103 -6.80 19.96 8.92
CA LYS A 103 -7.53 20.46 10.11
C LYS A 103 -6.60 20.75 11.30
N ALA A 104 -5.59 19.90 11.53
CA ALA A 104 -4.61 20.11 12.59
C ALA A 104 -3.78 21.38 12.36
N LEU A 105 -3.28 21.56 11.13
CA LEU A 105 -2.54 22.76 10.72
C LEU A 105 -3.41 24.02 10.68
N GLY A 106 -4.68 23.89 10.26
CA GLY A 106 -5.63 24.99 10.23
C GLY A 106 -5.93 25.55 11.62
N ARG A 107 -6.03 24.68 12.65
CA ARG A 107 -6.17 25.11 14.05
C ARG A 107 -4.93 25.86 14.53
N LEU A 108 -3.74 25.28 14.35
CA LEU A 108 -2.47 25.95 14.69
C LEU A 108 -2.30 27.30 14.00
N HIS A 109 -2.82 27.47 12.78
CA HIS A 109 -2.80 28.75 12.10
C HIS A 109 -3.80 29.75 12.68
N ALA A 110 -5.04 29.32 12.96
CA ALA A 110 -6.09 30.17 13.51
C ALA A 110 -5.73 30.72 14.90
N ASP A 111 -5.01 29.92 15.69
CA ASP A 111 -4.59 30.26 17.04
C ASP A 111 -3.22 31.01 17.08
N ASP A 112 -2.58 31.26 15.92
CA ASP A 112 -1.20 31.79 15.75
C ASP A 112 -0.09 30.94 16.42
N ASP A 113 -0.41 29.67 16.71
CA ASP A 113 0.46 28.72 17.42
C ASP A 113 1.48 28.00 16.51
N GLY A 114 1.47 28.25 15.19
CA GLY A 114 2.37 27.56 14.25
C GLY A 114 3.88 27.73 14.53
N LYS A 115 4.25 28.76 15.31
CA LYS A 115 5.62 29.02 15.76
C LYS A 115 5.94 28.37 17.12
N ASP A 116 4.94 28.11 17.95
CA ASP A 116 5.11 27.40 19.21
C ASP A 116 5.34 25.91 18.92
N ILE A 117 6.54 25.43 19.25
CA ILE A 117 6.92 24.04 18.97
C ILE A 117 6.15 23.04 19.84
N ASP A 118 5.73 23.42 21.05
CA ASP A 118 5.03 22.52 21.95
C ASP A 118 3.56 22.39 21.52
N ALA A 119 2.94 23.48 21.04
CA ALA A 119 1.64 23.43 20.37
C ALA A 119 1.67 22.57 19.10
N VAL A 120 2.70 22.75 18.25
CA VAL A 120 2.91 21.91 17.05
C VAL A 120 3.06 20.43 17.44
N ARG A 121 3.87 20.12 18.45
CA ARG A 121 4.06 18.75 18.93
C ARG A 121 2.75 18.13 19.42
N GLY A 122 1.96 18.86 20.20
CA GLY A 122 0.65 18.37 20.67
C GLY A 122 -0.28 18.03 19.52
N SER A 123 -0.45 18.96 18.58
CA SER A 123 -1.32 18.79 17.41
C SER A 123 -0.87 17.63 16.50
N ILE A 124 0.43 17.48 16.27
CA ILE A 124 0.98 16.40 15.46
C ILE A 124 0.96 15.05 16.19
N ALA A 125 1.11 15.02 17.51
CA ALA A 125 0.96 13.79 18.28
C ALA A 125 -0.46 13.23 18.17
N GLU A 126 -1.49 14.08 18.26
CA GLU A 126 -2.89 13.68 18.05
C GLU A 126 -3.11 13.12 16.64
N TYR A 127 -2.57 13.79 15.62
CA TYR A 127 -2.63 13.34 14.23
C TYR A 127 -1.94 11.98 14.05
N ASN A 128 -0.69 11.83 14.53
CA ASN A 128 0.08 10.59 14.42
C ASN A 128 -0.65 9.42 15.08
N ALA A 129 -1.19 9.60 16.29
CA ALA A 129 -1.90 8.54 17.00
C ALA A 129 -3.13 8.04 16.23
N GLU A 130 -3.86 8.95 15.57
CA GLU A 130 -4.99 8.59 14.72
C GLU A 130 -4.56 7.83 13.47
N VAL A 131 -3.57 8.37 12.73
CA VAL A 131 -3.10 7.79 11.47
C VAL A 131 -2.54 6.39 11.71
N LEU A 132 -1.74 6.22 12.77
CA LEU A 132 -1.14 4.93 13.10
C LEU A 132 -2.21 3.91 13.51
N LYS A 133 -3.17 4.29 14.37
CA LYS A 133 -4.24 3.38 14.79
C LYS A 133 -5.10 2.89 13.61
N ARG A 134 -5.52 3.82 12.75
CA ARG A 134 -6.34 3.49 11.57
C ARG A 134 -5.53 2.75 10.51
N GLY A 135 -4.34 3.26 10.18
CA GLY A 135 -3.44 2.70 9.17
C GLY A 135 -3.04 1.27 9.50
N TRP A 136 -2.70 0.99 10.77
CA TRP A 136 -2.38 -0.35 11.24
C TRP A 136 -3.50 -1.35 10.92
N LYS A 137 -4.76 -0.99 11.23
CA LYS A 137 -5.91 -1.85 10.96
C LYS A 137 -6.10 -2.07 9.46
N ALA A 138 -5.93 -1.02 8.66
CA ALA A 138 -6.07 -1.08 7.21
C ALA A 138 -5.01 -1.97 6.54
N VAL A 139 -3.76 -1.91 7.02
CA VAL A 139 -2.66 -2.76 6.56
C VAL A 139 -2.97 -4.22 6.87
N GLN A 140 -3.37 -4.54 8.10
CA GLN A 140 -3.70 -5.91 8.48
C GLN A 140 -4.87 -6.48 7.70
N ASP A 141 -5.92 -5.69 7.51
CA ASP A 141 -7.09 -6.15 6.76
C ASP A 141 -6.77 -6.42 5.29
N SER A 142 -5.73 -5.80 4.75
CA SER A 142 -5.34 -5.92 3.34
C SER A 142 -4.43 -7.12 3.05
N ARG A 143 -3.83 -7.73 4.08
CA ARG A 143 -3.05 -8.97 3.95
C ARG A 143 -3.94 -10.17 3.62
#